data_AF-A0A7W7GNU7-F1
#
_entry.id   AF-A0A7W7GNU7-F1
#
_cell.length_a   1.000
_cell.length_b   1.000
_cell.length_c   1.000
_cell.angle_alpha   90.00
_cell.angle_beta   90.00
_cell.angle_gamma   90.00
#
_symmetry.space_group_name_H-M   'P 1'
#
loop_
_entity.id
_entity.type
_entity.pdbx_description
1 polymer ?
#
loop_
_entity_poly.entity_id
_entity_poly.type
_entity_poly.pdbx_seq_one_letter_code
_entity_poly.pdbx_strand_id
1 'polypeptide(L)'
;MPYPSDDPSVPRGPGGRPALVGRRVFGSPARRRVVYAVVFELLAVLFTTLILAGGVGAEQGPALLVAVVSSAVALTWNLVFNTVFERLERRLGVTGRPWWARLAHAVGFETGLVVFLVPAVALILSVSLWQALVIEAGLIVFFLVYSAVYAYLFDVVFGLPDSAA
;
A
#
# COMPACT_ATOMS: atom_id res chain seq x y z
N MET A 1 -19.54 4.52 -40.74
CA MET A 1 -20.24 4.70 -39.46
C MET A 1 -19.30 5.49 -38.55
N PRO A 2 -19.59 6.76 -38.20
CA PRO A 2 -18.79 7.50 -37.24
C PRO A 2 -18.98 6.88 -35.85
N TYR A 3 -17.90 6.67 -35.11
CA TYR A 3 -17.96 6.21 -33.71
C TYR A 3 -18.52 7.35 -32.85
N PRO A 4 -19.61 7.15 -32.08
CA PRO A 4 -20.18 8.20 -31.26
C PRO A 4 -19.37 8.35 -29.97
N SER A 5 -18.27 9.11 -29.95
CA SER A 5 -17.59 9.41 -28.67
C SER A 5 -16.64 10.62 -28.62
N ASP A 6 -16.56 11.48 -29.62
CA ASP A 6 -15.71 12.69 -29.55
C ASP A 6 -16.41 13.85 -28.86
N ASP A 7 -17.12 13.58 -27.76
CA ASP A 7 -17.64 14.63 -26.88
C ASP A 7 -16.54 15.01 -25.86
N PRO A 8 -15.89 16.19 -25.97
CA PRO A 8 -14.84 16.61 -25.05
C PRO A 8 -15.33 16.85 -23.62
N SER A 9 -16.65 16.81 -23.39
CA SER A 9 -17.23 16.94 -22.06
C SER A 9 -17.14 15.63 -21.23
N VAL A 10 -16.99 14.48 -21.89
CA VAL A 10 -16.96 13.16 -21.24
C VAL A 10 -15.51 12.78 -20.87
N PRO A 11 -15.19 12.57 -19.58
CA PRO A 11 -13.87 12.10 -19.18
C PRO A 11 -13.52 10.74 -19.79
N ARG A 12 -12.28 10.57 -20.24
CA ARG A 12 -11.77 9.27 -20.73
C ARG A 12 -11.22 8.46 -19.57
N GLY A 13 -11.56 7.18 -19.53
CA GLY A 13 -10.99 6.16 -18.65
C GLY A 13 -9.83 5.40 -19.32
N PRO A 14 -9.33 4.33 -18.67
CA PRO A 14 -8.22 3.53 -19.15
C PRO A 14 -8.44 2.99 -20.58
N GLY A 15 -7.41 3.08 -21.42
CA GLY A 15 -7.47 2.64 -22.82
C GLY A 15 -8.34 3.50 -23.74
N GLY A 16 -8.67 4.73 -23.32
CA GLY A 16 -9.41 5.70 -24.14
C GLY A 16 -10.93 5.50 -24.17
N ARG A 17 -11.46 4.56 -23.38
CA ARG A 17 -12.91 4.32 -23.24
C ARG A 17 -13.57 5.46 -22.47
N PRO A 18 -14.84 5.81 -22.73
CA PRO A 18 -15.54 6.81 -21.91
C PRO A 18 -15.69 6.32 -20.47
N ALA A 19 -15.52 7.22 -19.50
CA ALA A 19 -15.76 6.91 -18.09
C ALA A 19 -17.23 6.54 -17.86
N LEU A 20 -17.49 5.58 -16.97
CA LEU A 20 -18.85 5.06 -16.74
C LEU A 20 -19.84 6.13 -16.27
N VAL A 21 -19.38 7.10 -15.49
CA VAL A 21 -20.24 8.19 -15.01
C VAL A 21 -20.63 9.16 -16.15
N GLY A 22 -19.90 9.16 -17.27
CA GLY A 22 -20.24 9.94 -18.46
C GLY A 22 -20.17 11.46 -18.29
N ARG A 23 -19.72 11.98 -17.14
CA ARG A 23 -19.57 13.41 -16.84
C ARG A 23 -18.44 13.65 -15.84
N ARG A 24 -17.88 14.86 -15.85
CA ARG A 24 -16.91 15.29 -14.81
C ARG A 24 -17.60 15.40 -13.46
N VAL A 25 -17.23 14.50 -12.55
CA VAL A 25 -17.72 14.50 -11.16
C VAL A 25 -16.90 15.45 -10.28
N PHE A 26 -15.59 15.51 -10.52
CA PHE A 26 -14.69 16.29 -9.70
C PHE A 26 -14.38 17.64 -10.35
N GLY A 27 -14.71 18.73 -9.65
CA GLY A 27 -14.41 20.08 -10.10
C GLY A 27 -12.95 20.53 -9.86
N SER A 28 -12.15 19.75 -9.13
CA SER A 28 -10.73 20.04 -8.92
C SER A 28 -9.89 18.76 -8.71
N PRO A 29 -8.59 18.77 -9.08
CA PRO A 29 -7.69 17.65 -8.83
C PRO A 29 -7.55 17.31 -7.35
N ALA A 30 -7.56 18.31 -6.47
CA ALA A 30 -7.48 18.12 -5.02
C ALA A 30 -8.69 17.32 -4.50
N ARG A 31 -9.91 17.68 -4.92
CA ARG A 31 -11.12 16.97 -4.51
C ARG A 31 -11.11 15.52 -4.98
N ARG A 32 -10.67 15.26 -6.22
CA ARG A 32 -10.50 13.90 -6.74
C ARG A 32 -9.53 13.08 -5.88
N ARG A 33 -8.37 13.64 -5.53
CA ARG A 33 -7.35 12.99 -4.69
C ARG A 33 -7.88 12.68 -3.29
N VAL A 34 -8.61 13.61 -2.68
CA VAL A 34 -9.22 13.39 -1.35
C VAL A 34 -10.26 12.27 -1.40
N VAL A 35 -11.18 12.28 -2.37
CA VAL A 35 -12.20 11.23 -2.50
C VAL A 35 -11.55 9.87 -2.78
N TYR A 36 -10.55 9.83 -3.67
CA TYR A 36 -9.75 8.63 -3.93
C TYR A 36 -9.14 8.08 -2.63
N ALA A 37 -8.40 8.91 -1.89
CA ALA A 37 -7.74 8.48 -0.66
C ALA A 37 -8.73 8.01 0.41
N VAL A 38 -9.81 8.76 0.66
CA VAL A 38 -10.80 8.40 1.68
C VAL A 38 -11.50 7.10 1.35
N VAL A 39 -11.95 6.91 0.10
CA VAL A 39 -12.62 5.66 -0.30
C VAL A 39 -11.66 4.48 -0.27
N PHE A 40 -10.41 4.69 -0.72
CA PHE A 40 -9.35 3.68 -0.64
C PHE A 40 -9.11 3.21 0.80
N GLU A 41 -8.96 4.15 1.75
CA GLU A 41 -8.71 3.83 3.16
C GLU A 41 -9.91 3.14 3.81
N LEU A 42 -11.14 3.58 3.55
CA LEU A 42 -12.34 2.95 4.10
C LEU A 42 -12.48 1.49 3.65
N LEU A 43 -12.22 1.22 2.37
CA LEU A 43 -12.22 -0.14 1.83
C LEU A 43 -11.04 -0.97 2.35
N ALA A 44 -9.86 -0.36 2.52
CA ALA A 44 -8.70 -1.01 3.11
C ALA A 44 -8.97 -1.50 4.54
N VAL A 45 -9.57 -0.65 5.38
CA VAL A 45 -9.99 -1.00 6.75
C VAL A 45 -11.03 -2.12 6.71
N LEU A 46 -12.04 -2.02 5.84
CA LEU A 46 -13.06 -3.06 5.69
C LEU A 46 -12.45 -4.41 5.30
N PHE A 47 -11.63 -4.47 4.27
CA PHE A 47 -11.03 -5.72 3.81
C PHE A 47 -10.06 -6.30 4.84
N THR A 48 -9.24 -5.48 5.48
CA THR A 48 -8.36 -5.93 6.58
C THR A 48 -9.17 -6.57 7.70
N THR A 49 -10.27 -5.92 8.10
CA THR A 49 -11.16 -6.44 9.13
C THR A 49 -11.74 -7.80 8.74
N LEU A 50 -12.22 -7.95 7.49
CA LEU A 50 -12.78 -9.21 7.00
C LEU A 50 -11.73 -10.33 6.92
N ILE A 51 -10.52 -10.03 6.44
CA ILE A 51 -9.42 -10.99 6.34
C ILE A 51 -9.02 -11.49 7.72
N LEU A 52 -8.87 -10.58 8.69
CA LEU A 52 -8.50 -10.94 10.06
C LEU A 52 -9.63 -11.66 10.81
N ALA A 53 -10.89 -11.24 10.63
CA ALA A 53 -12.04 -11.90 11.24
C ALA A 53 -12.21 -13.33 10.70
N GLY A 54 -12.06 -13.54 9.40
CA GLY A 54 -12.18 -14.86 8.77
C GLY A 54 -10.98 -15.78 8.99
N GLY A 55 -9.78 -15.23 9.17
CA GLY A 55 -8.54 -16.00 9.33
C GLY A 55 -8.10 -16.26 10.78
N VAL A 56 -8.46 -15.37 11.71
CA VAL A 56 -7.93 -15.38 13.09
C VAL A 56 -9.05 -15.40 14.15
N GLY A 57 -10.31 -15.16 13.76
CA GLY A 57 -11.44 -15.08 14.71
C GLY A 57 -11.32 -13.91 15.69
N ALA A 58 -10.46 -12.93 15.40
CA ALA A 58 -10.20 -11.81 16.28
C ALA A 58 -11.36 -10.79 16.24
N GLU A 59 -11.78 -10.34 17.42
CA GLU A 59 -12.68 -9.18 17.63
C GLU A 59 -12.16 -7.94 16.88
N GLN A 60 -12.96 -6.88 16.68
CA GLN A 60 -12.55 -5.73 15.84
C GLN A 60 -11.41 -4.86 16.43
N GLY A 61 -11.08 -5.02 17.72
CA GLY A 61 -10.08 -4.23 18.45
C GLY A 61 -8.60 -4.41 18.05
N PRO A 62 -8.11 -5.64 17.78
CA PRO A 62 -6.70 -5.89 17.47
C PRO A 62 -6.26 -5.38 16.09
N ALA A 63 -7.15 -5.25 15.10
CA ALA A 63 -6.76 -4.87 13.74
C ALA A 63 -6.18 -3.44 13.66
N LEU A 64 -6.85 -2.46 14.29
CA LEU A 64 -6.35 -1.08 14.37
C LEU A 64 -5.05 -1.01 15.19
N LEU A 65 -4.97 -1.77 16.28
CA LEU A 65 -3.77 -1.84 17.11
C LEU A 65 -2.59 -2.44 16.34
N VAL A 66 -2.80 -3.51 15.57
CA VAL A 66 -1.81 -4.09 14.66
C VAL A 66 -1.33 -3.03 13.68
N ALA A 67 -2.23 -2.30 13.01
CA ALA A 67 -1.84 -1.28 12.04
C ALA A 67 -0.99 -0.16 12.67
N VAL A 68 -1.41 0.36 13.83
CA VAL A 68 -0.70 1.44 14.53
C VAL A 68 0.68 0.98 15.03
N VAL A 69 0.75 -0.18 15.69
CA VAL A 69 2.02 -0.70 16.22
C VAL A 69 2.95 -1.09 15.07
N SER A 70 2.43 -1.72 14.02
CA SER A 70 3.22 -2.09 12.84
C SER A 70 3.83 -0.88 12.15
N SER A 71 3.04 0.20 11.99
CA SER A 71 3.54 1.48 11.45
C SER A 71 4.63 2.09 12.34
N ALA A 72 4.44 2.09 13.65
CA ALA A 72 5.43 2.60 14.60
C ALA A 72 6.75 1.78 14.58
N VAL A 73 6.65 0.45 14.55
CA VAL A 73 7.80 -0.46 14.44
C VAL A 73 8.53 -0.24 13.12
N ALA A 74 7.80 -0.22 11.99
CA ALA A 74 8.39 0.00 10.67
C ALA A 74 9.10 1.36 10.57
N LEU A 75 8.48 2.44 11.07
CA LEU A 75 9.09 3.77 11.09
C LEU A 75 10.36 3.80 11.95
N THR A 76 10.28 3.25 13.16
CA THR A 76 11.42 3.20 14.09
C THR A 76 12.57 2.39 13.50
N TRP A 77 12.27 1.21 12.95
CA TRP A 77 13.25 0.35 12.31
C TRP A 77 13.88 1.03 11.09
N ASN A 78 13.10 1.71 10.26
CA ASN A 78 13.61 2.44 9.11
C ASN A 78 14.65 3.50 9.52
N LEU A 79 14.36 4.28 10.56
CA LEU A 79 15.29 5.28 11.07
C LEU A 79 16.57 4.65 11.65
N VAL A 80 16.42 3.62 12.49
CA VAL A 80 17.55 2.92 13.12
C VAL A 80 18.44 2.26 12.06
N PHE A 81 17.83 1.48 11.16
CA PHE A 81 18.56 0.73 10.15
C PHE A 81 19.32 1.66 9.21
N ASN A 82 18.68 2.70 8.66
CA ASN A 82 19.36 3.64 7.78
C ASN A 82 20.53 4.35 8.48
N THR A 83 20.34 4.78 9.73
CA THR A 83 21.40 5.41 10.52
C THR A 83 22.59 4.48 10.75
N VAL A 84 22.32 3.22 11.12
CA VAL A 84 23.36 2.20 11.36
C VAL A 84 24.07 1.85 10.06
N PHE A 85 23.32 1.64 8.98
CA PHE A 85 23.88 1.24 7.69
C PHE A 85 24.77 2.34 7.10
N GLU A 86 24.34 3.60 7.12
CA GLU A 86 25.17 4.71 6.67
C GLU A 86 26.45 4.85 7.51
N ARG A 87 26.36 4.66 8.83
CA ARG A 87 27.54 4.67 9.70
C ARG A 87 28.49 3.51 9.36
N LEU A 88 27.95 2.34 9.02
CA LEU A 88 28.74 1.18 8.58
C LEU A 88 29.41 1.43 7.23
N GLU A 89 28.68 1.95 6.24
CA GLU A 89 29.23 2.33 4.93
C GLU A 89 30.40 3.31 5.08
N ARG A 90 30.23 4.34 5.91
CA ARG A 90 31.30 5.30 6.23
C ARG A 90 32.50 4.63 6.89
N ARG A 91 32.28 3.72 7.84
CA ARG A 91 33.36 3.00 8.54
C ARG A 91 34.12 2.04 7.64
N LEU A 92 33.43 1.40 6.69
CA LEU A 92 34.02 0.46 5.74
C LEU A 92 34.59 1.16 4.49
N GLY A 93 34.48 2.48 4.38
CA GLY A 93 34.97 3.25 3.23
C GLY A 93 34.22 2.96 1.92
N VAL A 94 32.97 2.48 2.00
CA VAL A 94 32.18 2.14 0.82
C VAL A 94 31.78 3.43 0.11
N THR A 95 32.22 3.60 -1.13
CA THR A 95 31.90 4.76 -1.99
C THR A 95 31.12 4.31 -3.22
N GLY A 96 30.26 5.18 -3.76
CA GLY A 96 29.49 4.91 -5.00
C GLY A 96 28.34 3.90 -4.88
N ARG A 97 28.06 3.33 -3.70
CA ARG A 97 27.01 2.33 -3.44
C ARG A 97 26.93 1.24 -4.53
N PRO A 98 27.94 0.35 -4.59
CA PRO A 98 27.97 -0.76 -5.55
C PRO A 98 26.77 -1.68 -5.35
N TRP A 99 26.47 -2.51 -6.36
CA TRP A 99 25.28 -3.37 -6.38
C TRP A 99 25.19 -4.29 -5.15
N TRP A 100 26.31 -4.82 -4.66
CA TRP A 100 26.34 -5.69 -3.48
C TRP A 100 25.96 -4.94 -2.20
N ALA A 101 26.29 -3.65 -2.09
CA ALA A 101 25.93 -2.84 -0.93
C ALA A 101 24.42 -2.55 -0.94
N ARG A 102 23.84 -2.36 -2.13
CA ARG A 102 22.38 -2.22 -2.29
C ARG A 102 21.65 -3.51 -1.94
N LEU A 103 22.18 -4.66 -2.36
CA LEU A 103 21.62 -5.96 -2.01
C LEU A 103 21.71 -6.21 -0.51
N ALA A 104 22.86 -5.92 0.12
CA ALA A 104 23.03 -6.05 1.57
C ALA A 104 22.10 -5.12 2.36
N HIS A 105 21.90 -3.88 1.89
CA HIS A 105 20.93 -2.94 2.47
C HIS A 105 19.52 -3.49 2.37
N ALA A 106 19.07 -3.89 1.18
CA ALA A 106 17.72 -4.40 0.96
C ALA A 106 17.44 -5.67 1.79
N VAL A 107 18.34 -6.66 1.72
CA VAL A 107 18.17 -7.92 2.47
C VAL A 107 18.23 -7.67 3.98
N GLY A 108 19.16 -6.83 4.45
CA GLY A 108 19.28 -6.49 5.86
C GLY A 108 18.07 -5.72 6.39
N PHE A 109 17.55 -4.78 5.59
CA PHE A 109 16.38 -3.99 5.93
C PHE A 109 15.16 -4.89 6.09
N GLU A 110 14.88 -5.69 5.05
CA GLU A 110 13.69 -6.56 4.99
C GLU A 110 13.75 -7.63 6.09
N THR A 111 14.90 -8.31 6.22
CA THR A 111 15.08 -9.35 7.25
C THR A 111 14.93 -8.77 8.65
N GLY A 112 15.55 -7.62 8.92
CA GLY A 112 15.43 -6.97 10.21
C GLY A 112 14.01 -6.53 10.50
N LEU A 113 13.30 -5.99 9.51
CA LEU A 113 11.92 -5.55 9.66
C LEU A 113 11.01 -6.74 10.01
N VAL A 114 11.16 -7.88 9.33
CA VAL A 114 10.45 -9.14 9.67
C VAL A 114 10.73 -9.59 11.10
N VAL A 115 11.99 -9.51 11.56
CA VAL A 115 12.39 -9.92 12.92
C VAL A 115 11.72 -9.09 14.02
N PHE A 116 11.39 -7.82 13.77
CA PHE A 116 10.67 -6.98 14.76
C PHE A 116 9.16 -6.99 14.56
N LEU A 117 8.71 -6.98 13.30
CA LEU A 117 7.31 -6.82 12.96
C LEU A 117 6.50 -8.09 13.24
N VAL A 118 7.01 -9.26 12.82
CA VAL A 118 6.29 -10.53 12.99
C VAL A 118 6.04 -10.87 14.47
N PRO A 119 7.02 -10.73 15.39
CA PRO A 119 6.74 -10.93 16.82
C PRO A 119 5.74 -9.93 17.39
N ALA A 120 5.78 -8.66 16.97
CA ALA A 120 4.82 -7.66 17.44
C ALA A 120 3.38 -8.04 17.03
N VAL A 121 3.18 -8.44 15.77
CA VAL A 121 1.88 -8.90 15.26
C VAL A 121 1.43 -10.18 15.96
N ALA A 122 2.33 -11.14 16.13
CA ALA A 122 2.05 -12.40 16.84
C ALA A 122 1.58 -12.14 18.28
N LEU A 123 2.22 -11.20 18.99
CA LEU A 123 1.84 -10.80 20.33
C LEU A 123 0.46 -10.13 20.38
N ILE A 124 0.19 -9.19 19.47
CA ILE A 124 -1.09 -8.46 19.45
C ILE A 124 -2.25 -9.39 19.12
N LEU A 125 -2.08 -10.28 18.14
CA LEU A 125 -3.12 -11.20 17.69
C LEU A 125 -3.15 -12.51 18.51
N SER A 126 -2.21 -12.71 19.43
CA SER A 126 -2.05 -13.97 20.19
C SER A 126 -1.97 -15.21 19.30
N VAL A 127 -1.22 -15.12 18.20
CA VAL A 127 -1.01 -16.20 17.22
C VAL A 127 0.45 -16.66 17.21
N SER A 128 0.72 -17.81 16.58
CA SER A 128 2.10 -18.26 16.38
C SER A 128 2.88 -17.35 15.43
N LEU A 129 4.22 -17.33 15.53
CA LEU A 129 5.08 -16.56 14.61
C LEU A 129 4.87 -16.95 13.14
N TRP A 130 4.62 -18.24 12.87
CA TRP A 130 4.32 -18.72 11.53
C TRP A 130 3.01 -18.13 11.00
N GLN A 131 1.95 -18.13 11.82
CA GLN A 131 0.67 -17.52 11.44
C GLN A 131 0.81 -16.01 11.23
N ALA A 132 1.52 -15.30 12.11
CA ALA A 132 1.76 -13.87 11.94
C ALA A 132 2.52 -13.56 10.63
N LEU A 133 3.54 -14.35 10.30
CA LEU A 133 4.27 -14.22 9.03
C LEU A 133 3.35 -14.44 7.82
N VAL A 134 2.48 -15.47 7.87
CA VAL A 134 1.52 -15.75 6.79
C VAL A 134 0.47 -14.64 6.67
N ILE A 135 -0.01 -14.08 7.78
CA ILE A 135 -0.92 -12.94 7.79
C ILE A 135 -0.27 -11.73 7.13
N GLU A 136 0.95 -11.36 7.53
CA GLU A 136 1.68 -10.24 6.94
C GLU A 136 1.92 -10.43 5.43
N ALA A 137 2.41 -11.60 5.02
CA ALA A 137 2.63 -11.91 3.62
C ALA A 137 1.32 -11.87 2.81
N GLY A 138 0.24 -12.40 3.37
CA GLY A 138 -1.09 -12.37 2.77
C GLY A 138 -1.62 -10.95 2.60
N LEU A 139 -1.49 -10.11 3.63
CA LEU A 139 -1.90 -8.70 3.57
C LEU A 139 -1.08 -7.92 2.54
N ILE A 140 0.24 -8.11 2.49
CA ILE A 140 1.10 -7.45 1.49
C ILE A 140 0.65 -7.81 0.06
N VAL A 141 0.50 -9.10 -0.24
CA VAL A 141 0.07 -9.55 -1.57
C VAL A 141 -1.34 -9.04 -1.90
N PHE A 142 -2.26 -9.10 -0.94
CA PHE A 142 -3.62 -8.59 -1.10
C PHE A 142 -3.62 -7.09 -1.41
N PHE A 143 -2.92 -6.28 -0.61
CA PHE A 143 -2.87 -4.83 -0.79
C PHE A 143 -2.17 -4.40 -2.08
N LEU A 144 -1.19 -5.17 -2.55
CA LEU A 144 -0.55 -4.96 -3.84
C LEU A 144 -1.55 -5.12 -4.99
N VAL A 145 -2.34 -6.21 -4.99
CA VAL A 145 -3.37 -6.43 -6.01
C VAL A 145 -4.51 -5.43 -5.86
N TYR A 146 -4.99 -5.23 -4.63
CA TYR A 146 -6.08 -4.30 -4.32
C TYR A 146 -5.77 -2.88 -4.78
N SER A 147 -4.56 -2.36 -4.52
CA SER A 147 -4.18 -1.00 -4.94
C SER A 147 -4.20 -0.83 -6.45
N ALA A 148 -3.68 -1.80 -7.21
CA ALA A 148 -3.71 -1.78 -8.67
C ALA A 148 -5.14 -1.85 -9.22
N VAL A 149 -5.96 -2.77 -8.69
CA VAL A 149 -7.35 -2.95 -9.11
C VAL A 149 -8.18 -1.71 -8.77
N TYR A 150 -8.02 -1.17 -7.56
CA TYR A 150 -8.72 0.03 -7.13
C TYR A 150 -8.38 1.23 -8.02
N ALA A 151 -7.09 1.47 -8.29
CA ALA A 151 -6.67 2.56 -9.17
C ALA A 151 -7.33 2.44 -10.55
N TYR A 152 -7.28 1.25 -11.15
CA TYR A 152 -7.91 0.99 -12.44
C TYR A 152 -9.42 1.21 -12.41
N LEU A 153 -10.12 0.63 -11.44
CA LEU A 153 -11.59 0.74 -11.33
C LEU A 153 -12.04 2.17 -11.07
N PHE A 154 -11.32 2.91 -10.23
CA PHE A 154 -11.60 4.32 -9.96
C PHE A 154 -11.51 5.15 -11.26
N ASP A 155 -10.49 4.89 -12.08
CA ASP A 155 -10.31 5.56 -13.36
C ASP A 155 -11.34 5.12 -14.41
N VAL A 156 -11.79 3.86 -14.39
CA VAL A 156 -12.90 3.39 -15.23
C VAL A 156 -14.21 4.11 -14.88
N VAL A 157 -14.48 4.29 -13.58
CA VAL A 157 -15.72 4.91 -13.12
C VAL A 157 -15.72 6.41 -13.36
N PHE A 158 -14.67 7.11 -12.94
CA PHE A 158 -14.63 8.58 -12.89
C PHE A 158 -13.78 9.24 -13.99
N GLY A 159 -13.03 8.45 -14.75
CA GLY A 159 -12.07 8.95 -15.73
C GLY A 159 -10.67 9.19 -15.16
N LEU A 160 -9.73 9.26 -16.10
CA LEU A 160 -8.33 9.58 -15.85
C LEU A 160 -8.19 10.98 -15.24
N PRO A 161 -7.17 11.21 -14.40
CA PRO A 161 -6.87 12.55 -13.91
C PRO A 161 -6.46 13.45 -15.08
N ASP A 162 -6.69 14.77 -14.97
CA ASP A 162 -6.38 15.74 -16.05
C ASP A 162 -4.92 15.69 -16.53
N SER A 163 -3.99 15.20 -15.70
CA SER A 163 -2.58 15.01 -16.05
C SER A 163 -2.32 13.82 -16.98
N ALA A 164 -3.27 12.89 -17.11
CA ALA A 164 -3.14 11.64 -17.86
C ALA A 164 -4.29 11.41 -18.86
N ALA A 165 -5.24 12.35 -18.94
CA ALA A 165 -6.42 12.31 -19.80
C ALA A 165 -6.12 12.77 -21.24
#